data_AF-A0A1Q3HVE7-F1
#
_entry.id   AF-A0A1Q3HVE7-F1
#
_cell.length_a   1.000
_cell.length_b   1.000
_cell.length_c   1.000
_cell.angle_alpha   90.00
_cell.angle_beta   90.00
_cell.angle_gamma   90.00
#
_symmetry.space_group_name_H-M   'P 1'
#
loop_
_entity.id
_entity.type
_entity.pdbx_description
1 polymer ?
#
loop_
_entity_poly.entity_id
_entity_poly.type
_entity_poly.pdbx_seq_one_letter_code
_entity_poly.pdbx_strand_id
1 'polypeptide(L)'
;MLGLATACGAGGEPGEGTPRPLVTRPSPLSSAPIPNRVVIEPEADTYVWASLPGTNYGTSTAMSVETTSSFSYLRFNLHGIPAGARIASVMLQAVSFDGWAHGGNGNVYTYLVPNDTWSETGMHWYNQPAVSGTDLGSWWLWYANDKPVQVGVNFSPKLRAPVQQALDSDGLISFRLSSPGYKTRYYSREHSVADQRPKLIVTWFDASSQAVLEPEADAHVDAAQPDVNFGTGETLTADSDNHAAYLRFNLGSIPAGAHVSWSTLRATGYSGPDSTGDWSVHTYLVPDDSWSETVLTWNTRPSDLDSEGNPAPALGSWWLEFSGNPPLEQSVSNSSQMLIAPVQNALDSDGLISFRLSAVSSVTNYRSREYPDASARPALSVRYAYPPVWSSLQAAAIFPTADAHVVSSSPTTNFGTQQSMLVNQGGSETFLRFSLANLPPNARIAAVSLVATAHSGYAYGGDGNVYTHLVPNDTWSETGITWNNKPAISGGELGSWLVRYDADKYAIQLGINSSPKLVAPVQQALETDGLISFRLSSPGFLTRYWSREYTNTEAHWPTLLVYYYLPV
;
A
#
# COMPACT_ATOMS: atom_id res chain seq x y z
N MET A 1 71.41 -46.26 19.61
CA MET A 1 72.33 -46.58 18.49
C MET A 1 71.76 -45.96 17.24
N LEU A 2 72.52 -45.04 16.61
CA LEU A 2 72.47 -44.50 15.23
C LEU A 2 71.10 -44.01 14.69
N GLY A 3 70.95 -42.88 13.99
CA GLY A 3 71.83 -41.94 13.26
C GLY A 3 70.94 -41.31 12.16
N LEU A 4 70.86 -39.97 12.00
CA LEU A 4 71.46 -39.17 10.90
C LEU A 4 71.30 -39.81 9.49
N ALA A 5 70.86 -39.17 8.40
CA ALA A 5 70.68 -37.76 8.04
C ALA A 5 69.85 -37.63 6.72
N THR A 6 69.28 -36.43 6.54
CA THR A 6 68.99 -35.60 5.33
C THR A 6 69.09 -36.15 3.90
N ALA A 7 68.05 -35.91 3.06
CA ALA A 7 68.11 -35.05 1.84
C ALA A 7 66.86 -35.13 0.93
N CYS A 8 66.45 -33.95 0.40
CA CYS A 8 65.80 -33.65 -0.91
C CYS A 8 64.43 -34.31 -1.20
N GLY A 9 63.33 -33.65 -1.60
CA GLY A 9 63.06 -32.35 -2.22
C GLY A 9 62.02 -32.59 -3.32
N ALA A 10 60.80 -32.08 -3.16
CA ALA A 10 59.81 -31.85 -4.23
C ALA A 10 58.62 -31.08 -3.64
N GLY A 11 58.16 -30.05 -4.35
CA GLY A 11 57.14 -29.11 -3.89
C GLY A 11 55.79 -29.76 -3.62
N GLY A 12 55.18 -29.36 -2.50
CA GLY A 12 53.77 -29.57 -2.19
C GLY A 12 53.13 -28.21 -1.95
N GLU A 13 52.00 -27.99 -2.59
CA GLU A 13 51.16 -26.79 -2.55
C GLU A 13 50.84 -26.31 -1.12
N PRO A 14 50.70 -24.99 -0.87
CA PRO A 14 49.95 -24.52 0.28
C PRO A 14 48.45 -24.63 -0.02
N GLY A 15 47.76 -25.41 0.82
CA GLY A 15 46.36 -25.78 0.66
C GLY A 15 45.37 -24.62 0.57
N GLU A 16 44.24 -24.97 -0.06
CA GLU A 16 42.92 -24.34 -0.01
C GLU A 16 42.78 -23.21 1.02
N GLY A 17 42.94 -21.98 0.54
CA GLY A 17 42.32 -20.83 1.18
C GLY A 17 40.80 -20.98 1.06
N THR A 18 40.13 -21.15 2.18
CA THR A 18 38.67 -21.08 2.26
C THR A 18 38.18 -19.77 1.62
N PRO A 19 37.18 -19.80 0.72
CA PRO A 19 36.68 -18.57 0.12
C PRO A 19 36.06 -17.70 1.22
N ARG A 20 36.62 -16.50 1.38
CA ARG A 20 36.07 -15.45 2.22
C ARG A 20 34.66 -15.13 1.70
N PRO A 21 33.59 -15.17 2.52
CA PRO A 21 32.27 -14.80 2.03
C PRO A 21 32.31 -13.35 1.53
N LEU A 22 31.92 -13.15 0.27
CA LEU A 22 31.65 -11.83 -0.27
C LEU A 22 30.58 -11.18 0.60
N VAL A 23 30.92 -10.07 1.24
CA VAL A 23 29.92 -9.16 1.81
C VAL A 23 29.24 -8.50 0.61
N THR A 24 28.08 -9.03 0.21
CA THR A 24 27.19 -8.35 -0.70
C THR A 24 26.72 -7.08 0.00
N ARG A 25 27.04 -5.92 -0.58
CA ARG A 25 26.45 -4.65 -0.16
C ARG A 25 24.94 -4.78 -0.40
N PRO A 26 24.06 -4.57 0.60
CA PRO A 26 22.63 -4.58 0.33
C PRO A 26 22.34 -3.56 -0.76
N SER A 27 21.64 -4.02 -1.80
CA SER A 27 21.06 -3.16 -2.83
C SER A 27 20.27 -2.05 -2.15
N PRO A 28 20.28 -0.80 -2.64
CA PRO A 28 19.33 0.20 -2.15
C PRO A 28 17.92 -0.38 -2.36
N LEU A 29 17.21 -0.57 -1.26
CA LEU A 29 15.80 -0.97 -1.26
C LEU A 29 15.03 -0.02 -2.17
N SER A 30 14.30 -0.59 -3.13
CA SER A 30 13.35 0.15 -3.96
C SER A 30 12.40 0.94 -3.05
N SER A 31 12.47 2.27 -3.16
CA SER A 31 11.64 3.17 -2.38
C SER A 31 10.19 2.96 -2.75
N ALA A 32 9.36 2.59 -1.78
CA ALA A 32 7.92 2.46 -1.97
C ALA A 32 7.33 3.80 -2.49
N PRO A 33 6.51 3.82 -3.55
CA PRO A 33 5.72 4.99 -3.87
C PRO A 33 4.89 5.42 -2.66
N ILE A 34 5.06 6.67 -2.28
CA ILE A 34 4.27 7.33 -1.24
C ILE A 34 2.89 7.58 -1.86
N PRO A 35 1.79 7.05 -1.30
CA PRO A 35 0.45 7.35 -1.81
C PRO A 35 0.21 8.86 -1.76
N ASN A 36 -0.43 9.38 -2.81
CA ASN A 36 -0.85 10.77 -2.82
C ASN A 36 -1.84 10.99 -1.68
N ARG A 37 -1.79 12.16 -1.04
CA ARG A 37 -2.68 12.52 0.07
C ARG A 37 -3.25 13.91 -0.13
N VAL A 38 -4.54 14.04 0.13
CA VAL A 38 -5.23 15.33 0.14
C VAL A 38 -6.08 15.45 1.40
N VAL A 39 -6.21 16.69 1.90
CA VAL A 39 -7.15 17.05 2.96
C VAL A 39 -8.21 17.92 2.32
N ILE A 40 -9.47 17.49 2.39
CA ILE A 40 -10.62 18.12 1.75
C ILE A 40 -11.52 18.68 2.85
N GLU A 41 -11.77 19.99 2.83
CA GLU A 41 -12.85 20.60 3.61
C GLU A 41 -14.20 20.33 2.93
N PRO A 42 -15.32 20.19 3.67
CA PRO A 42 -16.62 20.00 3.05
C PRO A 42 -16.98 21.22 2.19
N GLU A 43 -17.50 20.96 0.99
CA GLU A 43 -18.04 22.01 0.11
C GLU A 43 -19.44 22.45 0.53
N ALA A 44 -20.12 21.63 1.34
CA ALA A 44 -21.37 21.93 2.01
C ALA A 44 -21.50 21.13 3.31
N ASP A 45 -22.05 21.74 4.35
CA ASP A 45 -22.49 21.05 5.56
C ASP A 45 -23.73 21.69 6.17
N THR A 46 -24.50 20.90 6.91
CA THR A 46 -25.65 21.41 7.65
C THR A 46 -26.12 20.36 8.64
N TYR A 47 -27.12 20.68 9.44
CA TYR A 47 -27.83 19.67 10.21
C TYR A 47 -29.33 19.93 10.15
N VAL A 48 -30.09 18.86 10.39
CA VAL A 48 -31.54 18.93 10.52
C VAL A 48 -31.94 18.64 11.95
N TRP A 49 -33.06 19.19 12.38
CA TRP A 49 -33.56 19.01 13.73
C TRP A 49 -35.09 18.83 13.74
N ALA A 50 -35.54 17.67 14.20
CA ALA A 50 -36.95 17.27 14.24
C ALA A 50 -37.83 18.20 15.06
N SER A 51 -37.27 18.83 16.10
CA SER A 51 -38.00 19.77 16.96
C SER A 51 -38.29 21.10 16.26
N LEU A 52 -37.52 21.46 15.23
CA LEU A 52 -37.69 22.67 14.41
C LEU A 52 -37.62 22.30 12.92
N PRO A 53 -38.61 21.54 12.42
CA PRO A 53 -38.46 20.79 11.16
C PRO A 53 -38.47 21.64 9.88
N GLY A 54 -38.95 22.89 9.97
CA GLY A 54 -38.89 23.87 8.87
C GLY A 54 -37.70 24.81 8.92
N THR A 55 -36.79 24.66 9.91
CA THR A 55 -35.62 25.54 10.04
C THR A 55 -34.43 24.98 9.29
N ASN A 56 -33.78 25.82 8.48
CA ASN A 56 -32.50 25.53 7.85
C ASN A 56 -31.35 25.96 8.77
N TYR A 57 -30.27 25.17 8.81
CA TYR A 57 -29.08 25.44 9.62
C TYR A 57 -27.78 25.50 8.80
N GLY A 58 -27.85 25.65 7.47
CA GLY A 58 -26.67 25.62 6.60
C GLY A 58 -25.77 26.86 6.67
N THR A 59 -25.98 27.76 7.63
CA THR A 59 -25.07 28.88 7.94
C THR A 59 -24.64 28.89 9.41
N SER A 60 -25.05 27.85 10.17
CA SER A 60 -24.68 27.69 11.57
C SER A 60 -23.21 27.36 11.66
N THR A 61 -22.47 27.97 12.59
CA THR A 61 -21.05 27.64 12.86
C THR A 61 -20.86 26.30 13.59
N ALA A 62 -21.94 25.54 13.77
CA ALA A 62 -21.96 24.28 14.48
C ALA A 62 -22.99 23.31 13.87
N MET A 63 -22.65 22.03 13.90
CA MET A 63 -23.53 20.93 13.53
C MET A 63 -23.93 20.11 14.76
N SER A 64 -25.10 19.46 14.71
CA SER A 64 -25.64 18.66 15.81
C SER A 64 -25.92 17.22 15.37
N VAL A 65 -25.48 16.28 16.18
CA VAL A 65 -25.72 14.83 16.00
C VAL A 65 -26.39 14.30 17.25
N GLU A 66 -27.58 13.74 17.07
CA GLU A 66 -28.40 13.12 18.12
C GLU A 66 -29.01 11.81 17.61
N THR A 67 -29.87 11.21 18.44
CA THR A 67 -30.49 9.89 18.24
C THR A 67 -31.45 9.83 17.08
N THR A 68 -32.62 10.41 17.26
CA THR A 68 -33.71 10.41 16.29
C THR A 68 -34.19 11.83 16.00
N SER A 69 -33.59 12.80 16.66
CA SER A 69 -33.97 14.21 16.62
C SER A 69 -33.08 15.03 15.73
N SER A 70 -31.78 14.73 15.60
CA SER A 70 -30.86 15.60 14.85
C SER A 70 -29.78 14.82 14.10
N PHE A 71 -29.58 15.16 12.83
CA PHE A 71 -28.60 14.53 11.96
C PHE A 71 -27.78 15.61 11.25
N SER A 72 -26.45 15.42 11.22
CA SER A 72 -25.55 16.28 10.48
C SER A 72 -25.25 15.68 9.11
N TYR A 73 -25.05 16.54 8.12
CA TYR A 73 -24.77 16.17 6.74
C TYR A 73 -23.53 16.92 6.26
N LEU A 74 -22.67 16.22 5.53
CA LEU A 74 -21.40 16.73 4.99
C LEU A 74 -21.30 16.29 3.53
N ARG A 75 -20.98 17.20 2.61
CA ARG A 75 -20.64 16.87 1.22
C ARG A 75 -19.22 17.33 0.89
N PHE A 76 -18.45 16.46 0.26
CA PHE A 76 -17.07 16.72 -0.14
C PHE A 76 -16.92 16.65 -1.65
N ASN A 77 -16.05 17.51 -2.18
CA ASN A 77 -15.69 17.55 -3.58
C ASN A 77 -14.38 16.81 -3.83
N LEU A 78 -14.43 15.77 -4.67
CA LEU A 78 -13.30 14.90 -4.97
C LEU A 78 -12.57 15.28 -6.27
N HIS A 79 -12.99 16.33 -6.99
CA HIS A 79 -12.38 16.71 -8.28
C HIS A 79 -10.91 17.13 -8.18
N GLY A 80 -10.40 17.39 -6.97
CA GLY A 80 -8.96 17.57 -6.72
C GLY A 80 -8.14 16.27 -6.81
N ILE A 81 -8.79 15.11 -6.92
CA ILE A 81 -8.17 13.79 -7.09
C ILE A 81 -8.24 13.42 -8.59
N PRO A 82 -7.13 12.98 -9.22
CA PRO A 82 -7.11 12.60 -10.63
C PRO A 82 -8.14 11.51 -10.98
N ALA A 83 -8.75 11.64 -12.17
CA ALA A 83 -9.67 10.62 -12.68
C ALA A 83 -8.97 9.26 -12.81
N GLY A 84 -9.68 8.19 -12.44
CA GLY A 84 -9.14 6.83 -12.45
C GLY A 84 -8.23 6.47 -11.27
N ALA A 85 -7.94 7.42 -10.39
CA ALA A 85 -7.23 7.14 -9.14
C ALA A 85 -7.95 6.07 -8.32
N ARG A 86 -7.15 5.23 -7.66
CA ARG A 86 -7.59 4.15 -6.79
C ARG A 86 -7.40 4.54 -5.33
N ILE A 87 -8.52 4.76 -4.65
CA ILE A 87 -8.56 5.12 -3.24
C ILE A 87 -7.91 4.02 -2.42
N ALA A 88 -6.85 4.39 -1.71
CA ALA A 88 -6.09 3.55 -0.81
C ALA A 88 -6.74 3.53 0.57
N SER A 89 -6.95 4.71 1.17
CA SER A 89 -7.64 4.88 2.45
C SER A 89 -8.36 6.23 2.56
N VAL A 90 -9.34 6.30 3.46
CA VAL A 90 -10.17 7.47 3.72
C VAL A 90 -10.31 7.67 5.23
N MET A 91 -10.10 8.88 5.71
CA MET A 91 -10.37 9.29 7.09
C MET A 91 -11.37 10.45 7.11
N LEU A 92 -12.49 10.28 7.82
CA LEU A 92 -13.40 11.36 8.14
C LEU A 92 -13.10 11.86 9.57
N GLN A 93 -12.85 13.15 9.70
CA GLN A 93 -12.56 13.80 10.98
C GLN A 93 -13.53 14.95 11.23
N ALA A 94 -14.01 15.08 12.47
CA ALA A 94 -14.77 16.24 12.92
C ALA A 94 -14.39 16.61 14.36
N VAL A 95 -14.23 17.90 14.63
CA VAL A 95 -13.91 18.40 15.98
C VAL A 95 -15.19 18.72 16.72
N SER A 96 -15.38 18.06 17.86
CA SER A 96 -16.50 18.26 18.76
C SER A 96 -16.10 19.18 19.90
N PHE A 97 -17.01 20.07 20.32
CA PHE A 97 -16.76 21.03 21.40
C PHE A 97 -17.81 21.00 22.50
N ASP A 98 -18.90 20.27 22.31
CA ASP A 98 -20.00 20.14 23.26
C ASP A 98 -20.73 18.81 23.00
N GLY A 99 -21.44 18.32 24.01
CA GLY A 99 -22.20 17.09 23.92
C GLY A 99 -22.84 16.67 25.25
N TRP A 100 -23.48 15.52 25.22
CA TRP A 100 -24.06 14.85 26.38
C TRP A 100 -24.15 13.35 26.16
N ALA A 101 -23.54 12.58 27.06
CA ALA A 101 -23.59 11.12 27.07
C ALA A 101 -24.74 10.63 27.96
N HIS A 102 -25.72 9.97 27.37
CA HIS A 102 -26.87 9.39 28.09
C HIS A 102 -26.62 7.96 28.62
N GLY A 103 -25.40 7.42 28.44
CA GLY A 103 -25.09 6.00 28.66
C GLY A 103 -25.53 5.11 27.50
N GLY A 104 -24.99 3.90 27.40
CA GLY A 104 -25.24 2.98 26.27
C GLY A 104 -24.38 3.30 25.03
N ASN A 105 -24.89 2.99 23.84
CA ASN A 105 -24.17 3.18 22.58
C ASN A 105 -24.09 4.67 22.20
N GLY A 106 -22.94 5.28 22.46
CA GLY A 106 -22.65 6.67 22.14
C GLY A 106 -21.90 6.90 20.84
N ASN A 107 -21.70 5.85 20.03
CA ASN A 107 -20.98 5.98 18.77
C ASN A 107 -21.69 6.96 17.85
N VAL A 108 -20.92 7.74 17.11
CA VAL A 108 -21.41 8.52 15.98
C VAL A 108 -21.09 7.73 14.74
N TYR A 109 -22.14 7.23 14.08
CA TYR A 109 -22.04 6.44 12.87
C TYR A 109 -22.11 7.34 11.65
N THR A 110 -21.27 7.02 10.67
CA THR A 110 -21.28 7.64 9.34
C THR A 110 -22.13 6.79 8.40
N TYR A 111 -23.01 7.39 7.62
CA TYR A 111 -23.82 6.71 6.61
C TYR A 111 -23.67 7.39 5.27
N LEU A 112 -23.74 6.61 4.18
CA LEU A 112 -23.77 7.13 2.82
C LEU A 112 -25.09 7.86 2.55
N VAL A 113 -25.02 9.03 1.92
CA VAL A 113 -26.17 9.75 1.37
C VAL A 113 -26.01 9.75 -0.15
N PRO A 114 -26.74 8.89 -0.90
CA PRO A 114 -26.54 8.74 -2.35
C PRO A 114 -27.01 9.94 -3.19
N ASN A 115 -27.73 10.88 -2.58
CA ASN A 115 -28.22 12.07 -3.28
C ASN A 115 -27.33 13.25 -2.93
N ASP A 116 -26.48 13.65 -3.85
CA ASP A 116 -25.56 14.79 -3.69
C ASP A 116 -26.17 16.14 -4.12
N THR A 117 -27.45 16.18 -4.50
CA THR A 117 -28.10 17.41 -5.03
C THR A 117 -28.71 18.33 -3.96
N TRP A 118 -28.57 18.01 -2.67
CA TRP A 118 -29.14 18.82 -1.59
C TRP A 118 -28.48 20.20 -1.52
N SER A 119 -29.26 21.22 -1.18
CA SER A 119 -28.77 22.59 -0.97
C SER A 119 -28.53 22.84 0.52
N GLU A 120 -27.32 23.27 0.88
CA GLU A 120 -26.93 23.64 2.24
C GLU A 120 -27.90 24.63 2.89
N THR A 121 -28.26 25.69 2.17
CA THR A 121 -29.18 26.74 2.64
C THR A 121 -30.66 26.43 2.40
N GLY A 122 -30.96 25.31 1.72
CA GLY A 122 -32.31 24.85 1.44
C GLY A 122 -32.74 23.62 2.27
N MET A 123 -31.81 22.90 2.88
CA MET A 123 -32.11 21.64 3.58
C MET A 123 -32.70 21.89 4.97
N HIS A 124 -33.73 21.13 5.30
CA HIS A 124 -34.38 21.09 6.60
C HIS A 124 -34.96 19.69 6.82
N TRP A 125 -35.64 19.45 7.94
CA TRP A 125 -36.06 18.11 8.32
C TRP A 125 -36.96 17.41 7.29
N TYR A 126 -37.85 18.13 6.62
CA TYR A 126 -38.82 17.53 5.68
C TYR A 126 -38.24 17.16 4.31
N ASN A 127 -37.12 17.76 3.90
CA ASN A 127 -36.50 17.52 2.59
C ASN A 127 -35.10 16.89 2.67
N GLN A 128 -34.69 16.44 3.86
CA GLN A 128 -33.42 15.77 4.06
C GLN A 128 -33.31 14.50 3.21
N PRO A 129 -32.16 14.25 2.56
CA PRO A 129 -31.98 13.03 1.78
C PRO A 129 -31.86 11.80 2.68
N ALA A 130 -32.35 10.67 2.18
CA ALA A 130 -32.24 9.38 2.83
C ALA A 130 -30.81 8.83 2.74
N VAL A 131 -30.45 8.00 3.71
CA VAL A 131 -29.19 7.23 3.69
C VAL A 131 -29.37 5.91 2.96
N SER A 132 -28.26 5.30 2.53
CA SER A 132 -28.22 3.95 1.96
C SER A 132 -27.28 3.05 2.73
N GLY A 133 -27.63 1.75 2.77
CA GLY A 133 -26.78 0.70 3.34
C GLY A 133 -26.64 0.74 4.87
N THR A 134 -25.56 0.12 5.36
CA THR A 134 -25.17 0.08 6.77
C THR A 134 -24.19 1.21 7.10
N ASP A 135 -23.78 1.32 8.36
CA ASP A 135 -22.77 2.30 8.75
C ASP A 135 -21.45 2.07 7.99
N LEU A 136 -20.83 3.17 7.59
CA LEU A 136 -19.49 3.22 7.02
C LEU A 136 -18.41 3.35 8.09
N GLY A 137 -18.70 2.92 9.32
CA GLY A 137 -17.84 3.12 10.48
C GLY A 137 -18.34 4.20 11.43
N SER A 138 -17.58 4.42 12.49
CA SER A 138 -17.97 5.28 13.59
C SER A 138 -16.77 5.79 14.36
N TRP A 139 -17.01 6.80 15.19
CA TRP A 139 -16.14 7.17 16.31
C TRP A 139 -16.96 7.26 17.59
N TRP A 140 -16.30 7.21 18.74
CA TRP A 140 -16.92 7.37 20.03
C TRP A 140 -16.34 8.56 20.77
N LEU A 141 -17.20 9.42 21.31
CA LEU A 141 -16.83 10.57 22.14
C LEU A 141 -17.66 10.55 23.42
N TRP A 142 -17.06 10.98 24.53
CA TRP A 142 -17.74 11.04 25.82
C TRP A 142 -17.85 12.45 26.35
N TYR A 143 -19.06 12.83 26.77
CA TYR A 143 -19.36 14.13 27.36
C TYR A 143 -20.20 13.94 28.62
N ALA A 144 -19.69 14.42 29.75
CA ALA A 144 -20.40 14.43 31.03
C ALA A 144 -20.71 15.90 31.40
N ASN A 145 -20.51 16.30 32.66
CA ASN A 145 -20.63 17.70 33.06
C ASN A 145 -19.53 18.57 32.42
N ASP A 146 -18.34 17.99 32.22
CA ASP A 146 -17.23 18.65 31.52
C ASP A 146 -17.39 18.48 30.00
N LYS A 147 -17.09 19.57 29.27
CA LYS A 147 -17.27 19.66 27.82
C LYS A 147 -15.94 19.99 27.12
N PRO A 148 -14.94 19.09 27.19
CA PRO A 148 -13.66 19.33 26.53
C PRO A 148 -13.81 19.23 25.01
N VAL A 149 -12.98 19.99 24.29
CA VAL A 149 -12.85 19.82 22.84
C VAL A 149 -12.23 18.45 22.56
N GLN A 150 -12.84 17.68 21.66
CA GLN A 150 -12.43 16.33 21.28
C GLN A 150 -12.46 16.16 19.77
N VAL A 151 -11.74 15.18 19.25
CA VAL A 151 -11.68 14.89 17.81
C VAL A 151 -12.30 13.53 17.54
N GLY A 152 -13.40 13.50 16.79
CA GLY A 152 -13.98 12.28 16.24
C GLY A 152 -13.25 11.87 14.97
N VAL A 153 -12.86 10.59 14.86
CA VAL A 153 -12.14 10.05 13.71
C VAL A 153 -12.76 8.73 13.27
N ASN A 154 -13.36 8.70 12.08
CA ASN A 154 -13.75 7.47 11.39
C ASN A 154 -12.70 7.15 10.32
N PHE A 155 -11.92 6.09 10.57
CA PHE A 155 -10.91 5.57 9.64
C PHE A 155 -11.27 4.15 9.17
N SER A 156 -12.56 3.86 9.04
CA SER A 156 -13.05 2.54 8.67
C SER A 156 -12.75 2.22 7.19
N PRO A 157 -12.29 0.99 6.87
CA PRO A 157 -12.15 0.52 5.49
C PRO A 157 -13.45 0.59 4.68
N LYS A 158 -14.61 0.59 5.35
CA LYS A 158 -15.93 0.72 4.71
C LYS A 158 -16.12 2.03 3.95
N LEU A 159 -15.36 3.08 4.26
CA LEU A 159 -15.41 4.36 3.56
C LEU A 159 -14.83 4.28 2.13
N ARG A 160 -13.92 3.34 1.87
CA ARG A 160 -13.15 3.27 0.62
C ARG A 160 -14.04 3.06 -0.61
N ALA A 161 -14.92 2.06 -0.58
CA ALA A 161 -15.72 1.71 -1.75
C ALA A 161 -16.72 2.82 -2.15
N PRO A 162 -17.49 3.42 -1.22
CA PRO A 162 -18.34 4.57 -1.55
C PRO A 162 -17.57 5.78 -2.08
N VAL A 163 -16.41 6.11 -1.50
CA VAL A 163 -15.59 7.24 -1.98
C VAL A 163 -14.96 6.94 -3.35
N GLN A 164 -14.54 5.70 -3.60
CA GLN A 164 -14.10 5.29 -4.95
C GLN A 164 -15.25 5.41 -5.96
N GLN A 165 -16.44 4.95 -5.59
CA GLN A 165 -17.61 5.02 -6.47
C GLN A 165 -17.99 6.47 -6.80
N ALA A 166 -17.97 7.36 -5.80
CA ALA A 166 -18.19 8.80 -5.97
C ALA A 166 -17.13 9.44 -6.88
N LEU A 167 -15.85 9.09 -6.70
CA LEU A 167 -14.77 9.55 -7.57
C LEU A 167 -14.95 9.08 -9.02
N ASP A 168 -15.40 7.84 -9.21
CA ASP A 168 -15.66 7.25 -10.52
C ASP A 168 -16.98 7.76 -11.16
N SER A 169 -17.83 8.48 -10.42
CA SER A 169 -19.11 9.03 -10.89
C SER A 169 -19.08 10.55 -11.11
N ASP A 170 -19.61 11.31 -10.17
CA ASP A 170 -19.89 12.74 -10.21
C ASP A 170 -18.91 13.54 -9.35
N GLY A 171 -17.93 12.88 -8.73
CA GLY A 171 -16.89 13.50 -7.94
C GLY A 171 -17.40 14.13 -6.65
N LEU A 172 -18.60 13.77 -6.19
CA LEU A 172 -19.21 14.26 -4.96
C LEU A 172 -19.52 13.09 -4.02
N ILE A 173 -19.25 13.27 -2.73
CA ILE A 173 -19.62 12.28 -1.72
C ILE A 173 -20.31 12.97 -0.54
N SER A 174 -21.54 12.53 -0.25
CA SER A 174 -22.30 13.00 0.91
C SER A 174 -22.39 11.95 2.02
N PHE A 175 -22.21 12.40 3.26
CA PHE A 175 -22.36 11.60 4.47
C PHE A 175 -23.42 12.17 5.39
N ARG A 176 -24.12 11.28 6.11
CA ARG A 176 -24.93 11.63 7.28
C ARG A 176 -24.29 11.08 8.54
N LEU A 177 -24.22 11.90 9.58
CA LEU A 177 -23.81 11.51 10.93
C LEU A 177 -25.03 11.36 11.85
N SER A 178 -25.12 10.25 12.56
CA SER A 178 -26.14 10.00 13.58
C SER A 178 -25.58 9.17 14.73
N SER A 179 -26.05 9.39 15.96
CA SER A 179 -25.64 8.60 17.13
C SER A 179 -26.86 7.99 17.79
N PRO A 180 -26.94 6.68 18.08
CA PRO A 180 -28.14 6.08 18.64
C PRO A 180 -28.41 6.47 20.10
N GLY A 181 -27.43 7.07 20.79
CA GLY A 181 -27.58 7.40 22.21
C GLY A 181 -27.08 8.78 22.64
N TYR A 182 -26.08 9.37 21.98
CA TYR A 182 -25.44 10.59 22.49
C TYR A 182 -25.83 11.82 21.69
N LYS A 183 -25.79 12.97 22.37
CA LYS A 183 -25.79 14.28 21.73
C LYS A 183 -24.36 14.74 21.58
N THR A 184 -23.94 15.10 20.38
CA THR A 184 -22.63 15.71 20.14
C THR A 184 -22.79 16.90 19.20
N ARG A 185 -22.00 17.95 19.45
CA ARG A 185 -21.92 19.15 18.62
C ARG A 185 -20.51 19.28 18.06
N TYR A 186 -20.46 19.59 16.78
CA TYR A 186 -19.22 19.72 16.00
C TYR A 186 -19.12 21.11 15.42
N TYR A 187 -17.90 21.60 15.22
CA TYR A 187 -17.70 22.79 14.40
C TYR A 187 -18.07 22.48 12.94
N SER A 188 -18.79 23.41 12.32
CA SER A 188 -19.10 23.35 10.89
C SER A 188 -17.98 24.01 10.07
N ARG A 189 -18.13 24.03 8.75
CA ARG A 189 -17.29 24.75 7.80
C ARG A 189 -17.36 26.26 7.97
N GLU A 190 -18.45 26.81 8.50
CA GLU A 190 -18.59 28.24 8.82
C GLU A 190 -17.80 28.62 10.08
N HIS A 191 -17.29 27.65 10.83
CA HIS A 191 -16.43 27.93 11.97
C HIS A 191 -15.19 28.72 11.53
N SER A 192 -14.79 29.72 12.32
CA SER A 192 -13.73 30.66 11.94
C SER A 192 -12.33 30.04 11.94
N VAL A 193 -12.12 28.96 12.69
CA VAL A 193 -10.83 28.26 12.77
C VAL A 193 -10.83 27.08 11.81
N ALA A 194 -10.15 27.23 10.66
CA ALA A 194 -10.08 26.23 9.59
C ALA A 194 -9.62 24.84 10.09
N ASP A 195 -8.65 24.80 11.01
CA ASP A 195 -8.13 23.54 11.52
C ASP A 195 -9.12 22.71 12.33
N GLN A 196 -10.16 23.36 12.83
CA GLN A 196 -11.22 22.73 13.62
C GLN A 196 -12.44 22.35 12.78
N ARG A 197 -12.46 22.68 11.49
CA ARG A 197 -13.52 22.30 10.56
C ARG A 197 -13.48 20.79 10.26
N PRO A 198 -14.60 20.21 9.79
CA PRO A 198 -14.61 18.83 9.33
C PRO A 198 -13.63 18.63 8.18
N LYS A 199 -12.99 17.46 8.12
CA LYS A 199 -11.98 17.12 7.11
C LYS A 199 -12.23 15.71 6.59
N LEU A 200 -12.22 15.55 5.27
CA LEU A 200 -12.09 14.25 4.61
C LEU A 200 -10.67 14.13 4.09
N ILE A 201 -9.93 13.17 4.60
CA ILE A 201 -8.53 12.94 4.23
C ILE A 201 -8.52 11.69 3.37
N VAL A 202 -8.11 11.85 2.12
CA VAL A 202 -8.11 10.79 1.12
C VAL A 202 -6.68 10.49 0.70
N THR A 203 -6.36 9.21 0.63
CA THR A 203 -5.10 8.73 0.06
C THR A 203 -5.40 7.84 -1.12
N TRP A 204 -4.61 7.94 -2.19
CA TRP A 204 -4.85 7.19 -3.42
C TRP A 204 -3.54 6.84 -4.14
N PHE A 205 -3.66 5.89 -5.05
CA PHE A 205 -2.71 5.61 -6.12
C PHE A 205 -3.34 6.06 -7.43
N ASP A 206 -2.56 6.52 -8.40
CA ASP A 206 -3.14 6.89 -9.70
C ASP A 206 -3.48 5.63 -10.54
N ALA A 207 -4.18 5.81 -11.66
CA ALA A 207 -4.79 4.73 -12.42
C ALA A 207 -3.79 3.74 -13.04
N SER A 208 -4.22 2.48 -13.28
CA SER A 208 -3.54 1.59 -14.23
C SER A 208 -3.87 2.01 -15.67
N SER A 209 -2.85 2.23 -16.48
CA SER A 209 -2.93 2.61 -17.89
C SER A 209 -2.42 1.48 -18.79
N GLN A 210 -2.80 1.51 -20.07
CA GLN A 210 -2.33 0.56 -21.07
C GLN A 210 -1.68 1.32 -22.23
N ALA A 211 -0.47 0.92 -22.59
CA ALA A 211 0.20 1.31 -23.83
C ALA A 211 0.15 0.16 -24.83
N VAL A 212 -0.03 0.49 -26.10
CA VAL A 212 0.17 -0.41 -27.25
C VAL A 212 1.24 0.25 -28.11
N LEU A 213 2.38 -0.42 -28.21
CA LEU A 213 3.59 0.10 -28.84
C LEU A 213 3.83 -0.66 -30.13
N GLU A 214 4.02 0.07 -31.24
CA GLU A 214 4.58 -0.46 -32.47
C GLU A 214 6.10 -0.58 -32.33
N PRO A 215 6.76 -1.52 -33.01
CA PRO A 215 8.22 -1.58 -33.02
C PRO A 215 8.78 -0.30 -33.65
N GLU A 216 9.74 0.33 -33.00
CA GLU A 216 10.48 1.43 -33.61
C GLU A 216 11.45 0.94 -34.69
N ALA A 217 11.88 -0.32 -34.60
CA ALA A 217 12.71 -1.02 -35.56
C ALA A 217 12.36 -2.51 -35.62
N ASP A 218 12.39 -3.11 -36.81
CA ASP A 218 12.38 -4.55 -37.01
C ASP A 218 13.31 -4.96 -38.16
N ALA A 219 13.71 -6.23 -38.21
CA ALA A 219 14.48 -6.80 -39.31
C ALA A 219 14.53 -8.31 -39.17
N HIS A 220 14.75 -9.03 -40.28
CA HIS A 220 15.19 -10.42 -40.22
C HIS A 220 16.58 -10.59 -40.84
N VAL A 221 17.25 -11.66 -40.45
CA VAL A 221 18.57 -12.04 -40.97
C VAL A 221 18.51 -13.43 -41.57
N ASP A 222 19.33 -13.68 -42.60
CA ASP A 222 19.42 -14.98 -43.29
C ASP A 222 20.90 -15.42 -43.36
N ALA A 223 21.20 -16.61 -42.84
CA ALA A 223 22.53 -17.22 -42.86
C ALA A 223 23.05 -17.47 -44.28
N ALA A 224 22.15 -17.75 -45.23
CA ALA A 224 22.50 -17.96 -46.63
C ALA A 224 22.84 -16.66 -47.36
N GLN A 225 22.38 -15.52 -46.83
CA GLN A 225 22.62 -14.19 -47.36
C GLN A 225 23.21 -13.25 -46.29
N PRO A 226 24.45 -13.54 -45.81
CA PRO A 226 24.90 -13.04 -44.51
C PRO A 226 25.21 -11.54 -44.46
N ASP A 227 25.34 -10.91 -45.63
CA ASP A 227 25.60 -9.48 -45.80
C ASP A 227 24.38 -8.71 -46.34
N VAL A 228 23.24 -9.38 -46.54
CA VAL A 228 22.00 -8.75 -47.00
C VAL A 228 21.22 -8.22 -45.81
N ASN A 229 20.76 -6.97 -45.92
CA ASN A 229 19.83 -6.37 -44.98
C ASN A 229 18.40 -6.51 -45.52
N PHE A 230 17.49 -6.96 -44.67
CA PHE A 230 16.08 -7.14 -45.00
C PHE A 230 15.15 -6.18 -44.23
N GLY A 231 15.71 -5.18 -43.54
CA GLY A 231 14.97 -4.34 -42.59
C GLY A 231 13.81 -3.55 -43.21
N THR A 232 13.88 -3.20 -44.49
CA THR A 232 12.82 -2.40 -45.15
C THR A 232 11.75 -3.24 -45.86
N GLY A 233 11.74 -4.56 -45.65
CA GLY A 233 10.79 -5.47 -46.29
C GLY A 233 9.53 -5.66 -45.47
N GLU A 234 8.39 -5.94 -46.10
CA GLU A 234 7.09 -6.14 -45.42
C GLU A 234 6.97 -7.48 -44.64
N THR A 235 8.07 -8.25 -44.57
CA THR A 235 8.10 -9.62 -44.07
C THR A 235 9.25 -9.82 -43.08
N LEU A 236 8.92 -10.42 -41.94
CA LEU A 236 9.88 -10.95 -40.97
C LEU A 236 9.88 -12.48 -41.04
N THR A 237 11.05 -13.08 -41.21
CA THR A 237 11.21 -14.53 -41.31
C THR A 237 11.98 -15.08 -40.11
N ALA A 238 11.46 -16.15 -39.50
CA ALA A 238 12.09 -16.82 -38.37
C ALA A 238 12.07 -18.35 -38.57
N ASP A 239 13.20 -19.02 -38.33
CA ASP A 239 13.33 -20.47 -38.32
C ASP A 239 14.20 -20.97 -37.15
N SER A 240 14.60 -22.24 -37.17
CA SER A 240 15.40 -22.88 -36.12
C SER A 240 16.90 -22.58 -36.21
N ASP A 241 17.43 -22.27 -37.40
CA ASP A 241 18.89 -22.35 -37.66
C ASP A 241 19.44 -21.30 -38.64
N ASN A 242 18.67 -20.85 -39.62
CA ASN A 242 19.12 -19.98 -40.71
C ASN A 242 18.46 -18.60 -40.72
N HIS A 243 17.34 -18.40 -40.04
CA HIS A 243 16.59 -17.15 -40.00
C HIS A 243 16.24 -16.74 -38.57
N ALA A 244 16.44 -15.46 -38.26
CA ALA A 244 15.97 -14.86 -37.02
C ALA A 244 15.35 -13.49 -37.30
N ALA A 245 14.19 -13.23 -36.70
CA ALA A 245 13.55 -11.92 -36.75
C ALA A 245 13.78 -11.16 -35.44
N TYR A 246 14.05 -9.87 -35.55
CA TYR A 246 14.34 -8.96 -34.45
C TYR A 246 13.30 -7.85 -34.43
N LEU A 247 12.86 -7.46 -33.23
CA LEU A 247 11.89 -6.40 -32.97
C LEU A 247 12.43 -5.52 -31.84
N ARG A 248 12.41 -4.20 -31.97
CA ARG A 248 12.75 -3.26 -30.89
C ARG A 248 11.61 -2.28 -30.65
N PHE A 249 11.26 -2.08 -29.38
CA PHE A 249 10.18 -1.20 -28.95
C PHE A 249 10.71 -0.04 -28.09
N ASN A 250 10.12 1.13 -28.29
CA ASN A 250 10.37 2.31 -27.47
C ASN A 250 9.31 2.43 -26.37
N LEU A 251 9.73 2.38 -25.12
CA LEU A 251 8.87 2.46 -23.93
C LEU A 251 8.66 3.91 -23.46
N GLY A 252 9.24 4.91 -24.13
CA GLY A 252 9.25 6.31 -23.69
C GLY A 252 7.88 6.99 -23.56
N SER A 253 6.81 6.39 -24.12
CA SER A 253 5.43 6.83 -23.88
C SER A 253 4.85 6.37 -22.53
N ILE A 254 5.53 5.45 -21.84
CA ILE A 254 5.18 4.98 -20.50
C ILE A 254 5.94 5.87 -19.49
N PRO A 255 5.27 6.48 -18.49
CA PRO A 255 5.93 7.33 -17.50
C PRO A 255 7.05 6.61 -16.74
N ALA A 256 8.19 7.30 -16.53
CA ALA A 256 9.30 6.78 -15.74
C ALA A 256 8.87 6.48 -14.29
N GLY A 257 9.18 5.27 -13.80
CA GLY A 257 8.73 4.78 -12.49
C GLY A 257 7.35 4.11 -12.50
N ALA A 258 6.76 3.85 -13.68
CA ALA A 258 5.57 3.01 -13.78
C ALA A 258 5.89 1.54 -13.48
N HIS A 259 4.92 0.83 -12.91
CA HIS A 259 5.00 -0.59 -12.63
C HIS A 259 4.21 -1.40 -13.63
N VAL A 260 4.88 -2.26 -14.38
CA VAL A 260 4.28 -3.17 -15.33
C VAL A 260 3.54 -4.28 -14.58
N SER A 261 2.25 -4.41 -14.85
CA SER A 261 1.37 -5.44 -14.26
C SER A 261 1.10 -6.60 -15.22
N TRP A 262 1.28 -6.35 -16.52
CA TRP A 262 1.05 -7.32 -17.58
C TRP A 262 1.71 -6.83 -18.87
N SER A 263 2.23 -7.75 -19.67
CA SER A 263 2.73 -7.46 -21.01
C SER A 263 2.46 -8.63 -21.96
N THR A 264 2.24 -8.33 -23.24
CA THR A 264 2.21 -9.32 -24.32
C THR A 264 2.83 -8.73 -25.59
N LEU A 265 3.57 -9.57 -26.32
CA LEU A 265 4.02 -9.30 -27.68
C LEU A 265 3.05 -10.01 -28.64
N ARG A 266 2.51 -9.26 -29.59
CA ARG A 266 1.67 -9.75 -30.69
C ARG A 266 2.44 -9.68 -32.00
N ALA A 267 2.27 -10.68 -32.85
CA ALA A 267 2.72 -10.67 -34.24
C ALA A 267 1.68 -11.37 -35.14
N THR A 268 1.64 -11.05 -36.43
CA THR A 268 0.69 -11.66 -37.38
C THR A 268 1.44 -12.56 -38.35
N GLY A 269 1.26 -13.88 -38.20
CA GLY A 269 1.77 -14.87 -39.14
C GLY A 269 0.85 -14.97 -40.36
N TYR A 270 1.43 -15.09 -41.55
CA TYR A 270 0.64 -15.24 -42.80
C TYR A 270 1.10 -16.41 -43.69
N SER A 271 2.25 -17.02 -43.38
CA SER A 271 2.65 -18.30 -43.96
C SER A 271 3.58 -19.06 -43.01
N GLY A 272 3.50 -20.39 -43.08
CA GLY A 272 4.31 -21.35 -42.33
C GLY A 272 4.56 -22.60 -43.17
N PRO A 273 5.23 -23.64 -42.64
CA PRO A 273 5.55 -24.85 -43.39
C PRO A 273 4.30 -25.57 -43.89
N ASP A 274 4.45 -26.31 -44.99
CA ASP A 274 3.43 -27.15 -45.62
C ASP A 274 3.23 -28.51 -44.92
N SER A 275 3.97 -28.79 -43.84
CA SER A 275 4.06 -30.10 -43.20
C SER A 275 3.82 -30.09 -41.68
N THR A 276 3.55 -31.29 -41.14
CA THR A 276 3.07 -31.58 -39.77
C THR A 276 4.11 -31.38 -38.65
N GLY A 277 4.99 -30.38 -38.77
CA GLY A 277 6.05 -30.07 -37.80
C GLY A 277 5.57 -29.35 -36.52
N ASP A 278 6.50 -28.94 -35.66
CA ASP A 278 6.25 -28.10 -34.48
C ASP A 278 6.26 -26.61 -34.89
N TRP A 279 5.11 -25.96 -34.79
CA TRP A 279 4.89 -24.58 -35.26
C TRP A 279 5.03 -23.56 -34.12
N SER A 280 5.65 -23.98 -33.02
CA SER A 280 5.97 -23.10 -31.91
C SER A 280 7.04 -22.10 -32.34
N VAL A 281 6.78 -20.83 -32.07
CA VAL A 281 7.78 -19.77 -32.15
C VAL A 281 8.05 -19.24 -30.76
N HIS A 282 9.32 -19.20 -30.40
CA HIS A 282 9.79 -18.71 -29.12
C HIS A 282 10.26 -17.26 -29.25
N THR A 283 9.93 -16.48 -28.22
CA THR A 283 10.43 -15.12 -28.06
C THR A 283 11.60 -15.13 -27.07
N TYR A 284 12.71 -14.50 -27.44
CA TYR A 284 13.88 -14.35 -26.59
C TYR A 284 14.17 -12.87 -26.37
N LEU A 285 14.69 -12.53 -25.18
CA LEU A 285 15.23 -11.21 -24.91
C LEU A 285 16.53 -11.03 -25.71
N VAL A 286 16.74 -9.85 -26.29
CA VAL A 286 18.02 -9.47 -26.89
C VAL A 286 18.66 -8.42 -26.00
N PRO A 287 19.73 -8.74 -25.26
CA PRO A 287 20.35 -7.81 -24.31
C PRO A 287 20.99 -6.58 -24.95
N ASP A 288 21.44 -6.70 -26.21
CA ASP A 288 21.99 -5.60 -26.99
C ASP A 288 20.92 -5.05 -27.94
N ASP A 289 20.35 -3.92 -27.56
CA ASP A 289 19.36 -3.19 -28.32
C ASP A 289 19.92 -1.99 -29.09
N SER A 290 21.25 -1.94 -29.30
CA SER A 290 21.92 -0.87 -30.04
C SER A 290 21.88 -1.01 -31.57
N TRP A 291 21.31 -2.12 -32.08
CA TRP A 291 21.25 -2.44 -33.50
C TRP A 291 20.41 -1.44 -34.31
N SER A 292 20.63 -1.37 -35.63
CA SER A 292 19.83 -0.54 -36.53
C SER A 292 19.20 -1.40 -37.61
N GLU A 293 17.90 -1.23 -37.81
CA GLU A 293 17.10 -1.94 -38.82
C GLU A 293 17.72 -1.91 -40.22
N THR A 294 18.25 -0.77 -40.66
CA THR A 294 18.80 -0.62 -42.03
C THR A 294 20.23 -1.15 -42.20
N VAL A 295 20.85 -1.62 -41.11
CA VAL A 295 22.25 -2.12 -41.10
C VAL A 295 22.33 -3.56 -40.62
N LEU A 296 21.29 -4.08 -39.95
CA LEU A 296 21.27 -5.44 -39.42
C LEU A 296 21.42 -6.47 -40.55
N THR A 297 22.49 -7.24 -40.51
CA THR A 297 22.69 -8.43 -41.35
C THR A 297 22.95 -9.64 -40.46
N TRP A 298 23.04 -10.84 -41.04
CA TRP A 298 23.44 -12.02 -40.28
C TRP A 298 24.77 -11.80 -39.54
N ASN A 299 25.75 -11.19 -40.21
CA ASN A 299 27.09 -10.99 -39.65
C ASN A 299 27.15 -9.93 -38.54
N THR A 300 26.17 -9.03 -38.46
CA THR A 300 26.13 -7.95 -37.46
C THR A 300 25.02 -8.13 -36.42
N ARG A 301 24.36 -9.29 -36.40
CA ARG A 301 23.22 -9.51 -35.49
C ARG A 301 23.66 -9.52 -34.02
N PRO A 302 22.83 -8.99 -33.10
CA PRO A 302 23.05 -9.09 -31.67
C PRO A 302 23.28 -10.54 -31.20
N SER A 303 24.13 -10.70 -30.19
CA SER A 303 24.34 -12.02 -29.57
C SER A 303 23.10 -12.47 -28.81
N ASP A 304 22.83 -13.77 -28.88
CA ASP A 304 21.73 -14.43 -28.17
C ASP A 304 22.14 -14.92 -26.77
N LEU A 305 23.39 -14.64 -26.38
CA LEU A 305 23.99 -15.08 -25.14
C LEU A 305 24.03 -13.94 -24.13
N ASP A 306 23.76 -14.26 -22.87
CA ASP A 306 23.99 -13.34 -21.76
C ASP A 306 25.50 -13.11 -21.51
N SER A 307 25.82 -12.26 -20.53
CA SER A 307 27.21 -11.96 -20.15
C SER A 307 28.00 -13.18 -19.65
N GLU A 308 27.34 -14.30 -19.36
CA GLU A 308 27.92 -15.55 -18.90
C GLU A 308 28.03 -16.59 -20.02
N GLY A 309 27.57 -16.27 -21.24
CA GLY A 309 27.62 -17.15 -22.40
C GLY A 309 26.46 -18.14 -22.50
N ASN A 310 25.40 -17.98 -21.70
CA ASN A 310 24.23 -18.84 -21.73
C ASN A 310 23.13 -18.26 -22.66
N PRO A 311 22.37 -19.09 -23.38
CA PRO A 311 21.23 -18.61 -24.14
C PRO A 311 20.15 -18.06 -23.20
N ALA A 312 19.58 -16.90 -23.54
CA ALA A 312 18.48 -16.33 -22.78
C ALA A 312 17.29 -17.33 -22.71
N PRO A 313 16.61 -17.49 -21.56
CA PRO A 313 15.43 -18.32 -21.48
C PRO A 313 14.33 -17.74 -22.38
N ALA A 314 13.54 -18.61 -23.01
CA ALA A 314 12.39 -18.16 -23.79
C ALA A 314 11.40 -17.40 -22.88
N LEU A 315 11.04 -16.18 -23.27
CA LEU A 315 10.07 -15.33 -22.58
C LEU A 315 8.63 -15.77 -22.84
N GLY A 316 8.43 -16.72 -23.75
CA GLY A 316 7.15 -17.32 -24.08
C GLY A 316 7.20 -17.95 -25.46
N SER A 317 6.14 -18.67 -25.79
CA SER A 317 5.92 -19.18 -27.14
C SER A 317 4.46 -19.00 -27.55
N TRP A 318 4.23 -19.00 -28.86
CA TRP A 318 2.90 -19.13 -29.43
C TRP A 318 2.91 -20.18 -30.53
N TRP A 319 1.74 -20.74 -30.79
CA TRP A 319 1.52 -21.74 -31.83
C TRP A 319 0.78 -21.11 -33.01
N LEU A 320 1.28 -21.32 -34.21
CA LEU A 320 0.57 -20.99 -35.45
C LEU A 320 -0.11 -22.25 -35.99
N GLU A 321 -1.33 -22.11 -36.51
CA GLU A 321 -2.01 -23.21 -37.23
C GLU A 321 -2.73 -22.64 -38.45
N PHE A 322 -2.25 -22.99 -39.65
CA PHE A 322 -2.86 -22.62 -40.92
C PHE A 322 -3.62 -23.84 -41.46
N SER A 323 -4.92 -23.91 -41.16
CA SER A 323 -5.79 -24.95 -41.73
C SER A 323 -6.65 -24.36 -42.87
N GLY A 324 -6.26 -24.62 -44.12
CA GLY A 324 -7.04 -24.25 -45.32
C GLY A 324 -6.31 -23.34 -46.32
N ASN A 325 -6.83 -23.30 -47.54
CA ASN A 325 -6.39 -22.46 -48.67
C ASN A 325 -7.59 -21.54 -49.01
N PRO A 326 -7.56 -20.20 -48.88
CA PRO A 326 -6.51 -19.19 -49.13
C PRO A 326 -5.69 -18.79 -47.87
N PRO A 327 -4.68 -17.87 -47.92
CA PRO A 327 -3.88 -17.54 -46.73
C PRO A 327 -4.75 -16.98 -45.60
N LEU A 328 -4.75 -17.68 -44.48
CA LEU A 328 -5.35 -17.22 -43.23
C LEU A 328 -4.28 -16.40 -42.51
N GLU A 329 -4.46 -15.08 -42.36
CA GLU A 329 -3.63 -14.31 -41.43
C GLU A 329 -4.03 -14.69 -40.00
N GLN A 330 -3.05 -14.99 -39.15
CA GLN A 330 -3.28 -15.34 -37.75
C GLN A 330 -2.49 -14.41 -36.84
N SER A 331 -3.22 -13.59 -36.09
CA SER A 331 -2.65 -12.81 -34.99
C SER A 331 -2.37 -13.73 -33.80
N VAL A 332 -1.11 -13.82 -33.40
CA VAL A 332 -0.62 -14.62 -32.29
C VAL A 332 0.02 -13.73 -31.23
N SER A 333 0.01 -14.17 -29.97
CA SER A 333 0.60 -13.41 -28.88
C SER A 333 1.15 -14.32 -27.78
N ASN A 334 2.24 -13.92 -27.13
CA ASN A 334 2.73 -14.60 -25.93
C ASN A 334 2.07 -13.99 -24.68
N SER A 335 1.10 -14.69 -24.10
CA SER A 335 0.54 -14.30 -22.80
C SER A 335 1.42 -14.88 -21.68
N SER A 336 2.59 -14.28 -21.44
CA SER A 336 3.56 -14.83 -20.48
C SER A 336 3.89 -13.84 -19.36
N GLN A 337 3.79 -14.30 -18.11
CA GLN A 337 4.29 -13.55 -16.93
C GLN A 337 5.80 -13.23 -17.07
N MET A 338 6.52 -13.99 -17.89
CA MET A 338 7.95 -13.81 -18.13
C MET A 338 8.29 -12.53 -18.90
N LEU A 339 7.32 -11.84 -19.53
CA LEU A 339 7.54 -10.54 -20.16
C LEU A 339 7.49 -9.36 -19.19
N ILE A 340 6.88 -9.52 -18.01
CA ILE A 340 6.69 -8.42 -17.05
C ILE A 340 8.04 -7.88 -16.58
N ALA A 341 8.93 -8.76 -16.09
CA ALA A 341 10.22 -8.35 -15.54
C ALA A 341 11.17 -7.75 -16.59
N PRO A 342 11.34 -8.31 -17.80
CA PRO A 342 12.16 -7.69 -18.84
C PRO A 342 11.65 -6.31 -19.27
N VAL A 343 10.33 -6.14 -19.45
CA VAL A 343 9.75 -4.84 -19.83
C VAL A 343 9.89 -3.82 -18.70
N GLN A 344 9.73 -4.25 -17.44
CA GLN A 344 10.00 -3.39 -16.28
C GLN A 344 11.46 -2.95 -16.23
N ASN A 345 12.41 -3.88 -16.37
CA ASN A 345 13.83 -3.58 -16.35
C ASN A 345 14.24 -2.59 -17.46
N ALA A 346 13.72 -2.78 -18.67
CA ALA A 346 13.91 -1.88 -19.80
C ALA A 346 13.34 -0.48 -19.55
N LEU A 347 12.15 -0.39 -18.93
CA LEU A 347 11.54 0.88 -18.55
C LEU A 347 12.37 1.63 -17.50
N ASP A 348 13.00 0.89 -16.58
CA ASP A 348 13.85 1.44 -15.51
C ASP A 348 15.29 1.77 -16.00
N SER A 349 15.68 1.33 -17.20
CA SER A 349 16.99 1.60 -17.81
C SER A 349 16.95 2.74 -18.84
N ASP A 350 16.98 2.38 -20.11
CA ASP A 350 17.11 3.21 -21.31
C ASP A 350 15.80 3.35 -22.08
N GLY A 351 14.74 2.65 -21.63
CA GLY A 351 13.42 2.71 -22.25
C GLY A 351 13.35 1.98 -23.59
N LEU A 352 14.30 1.10 -23.89
CA LEU A 352 14.30 0.26 -25.09
C LEU A 352 14.23 -1.22 -24.70
N ILE A 353 13.52 -2.00 -25.51
CA ILE A 353 13.50 -3.45 -25.36
C ILE A 353 13.53 -4.13 -26.72
N SER A 354 14.47 -5.08 -26.89
CA SER A 354 14.62 -5.87 -28.11
C SER A 354 14.25 -7.34 -27.89
N PHE A 355 13.57 -7.91 -28.87
CA PHE A 355 13.18 -9.32 -28.90
C PHE A 355 13.68 -10.00 -30.16
N ARG A 356 14.02 -11.30 -30.03
CA ARG A 356 14.25 -12.20 -31.16
C ARG A 356 13.13 -13.23 -31.23
N LEU A 357 12.64 -13.48 -32.44
CA LEU A 357 11.73 -14.59 -32.75
C LEU A 357 12.51 -15.72 -33.42
N SER A 358 12.30 -16.95 -32.95
CA SER A 358 12.91 -18.14 -33.54
C SER A 358 11.93 -19.31 -33.47
N ALA A 359 11.72 -19.96 -34.62
CA ALA A 359 10.80 -21.08 -34.73
C ALA A 359 11.50 -22.39 -34.35
N VAL A 360 10.75 -23.36 -33.83
CA VAL A 360 11.34 -24.62 -33.33
C VAL A 360 11.80 -25.54 -34.46
N SER A 361 11.08 -25.60 -35.59
CA SER A 361 11.33 -26.64 -36.59
C SER A 361 11.26 -26.19 -38.05
N SER A 362 10.69 -25.03 -38.36
CA SER A 362 10.41 -24.65 -39.74
C SER A 362 10.23 -23.15 -39.91
N VAL A 363 10.43 -22.68 -41.14
CA VAL A 363 10.32 -21.27 -41.52
C VAL A 363 8.91 -20.76 -41.29
N THR A 364 8.81 -19.65 -40.55
CA THR A 364 7.57 -18.92 -40.31
C THR A 364 7.73 -17.46 -40.74
N ASN A 365 6.71 -16.92 -41.41
CA ASN A 365 6.72 -15.54 -41.91
C ASN A 365 5.65 -14.71 -41.23
N TYR A 366 6.06 -13.54 -40.74
CA TYR A 366 5.25 -12.55 -40.06
C TYR A 366 5.22 -11.25 -40.85
N ARG A 367 4.18 -10.44 -40.62
CA ARG A 367 4.15 -9.05 -41.08
C ARG A 367 5.20 -8.22 -40.33
N SER A 368 5.95 -7.40 -41.07
CA SER A 368 6.84 -6.40 -40.49
C SER A 368 6.09 -5.10 -40.16
N ARG A 369 6.79 -4.12 -39.59
CA ARG A 369 6.32 -2.76 -39.33
C ARG A 369 6.03 -1.96 -40.62
N GLU A 370 6.65 -2.32 -41.74
CA GLU A 370 6.41 -1.70 -43.07
C GLU A 370 5.07 -2.12 -43.67
N TYR A 371 4.46 -3.20 -43.16
CA TYR A 371 3.23 -3.72 -43.74
C TYR A 371 2.11 -2.66 -43.70
N PRO A 372 1.34 -2.45 -44.79
CA PRO A 372 0.40 -1.33 -44.88
C PRO A 372 -0.72 -1.33 -43.83
N ASP A 373 -1.16 -2.50 -43.38
CA ASP A 373 -2.20 -2.62 -42.34
C ASP A 373 -1.56 -2.61 -40.94
N ALA A 374 -1.73 -1.49 -40.22
CA ALA A 374 -1.23 -1.32 -38.86
C ALA A 374 -1.78 -2.34 -37.86
N SER A 375 -2.98 -2.89 -38.09
CA SER A 375 -3.55 -3.90 -37.18
C SER A 375 -2.81 -5.24 -37.27
N ALA A 376 -2.18 -5.52 -38.40
CA ALA A 376 -1.41 -6.74 -38.63
C ALA A 376 0.07 -6.61 -38.23
N ARG A 377 0.56 -5.40 -37.93
CA ARG A 377 1.95 -5.18 -37.50
C ARG A 377 2.23 -5.77 -36.11
N PRO A 378 3.50 -6.09 -35.81
CA PRO A 378 3.90 -6.48 -34.47
C PRO A 378 3.56 -5.39 -33.46
N ALA A 379 3.13 -5.77 -32.25
CA ALA A 379 2.82 -4.80 -31.21
C ALA A 379 3.14 -5.34 -29.81
N LEU A 380 3.75 -4.49 -28.98
CA LEU A 380 3.96 -4.75 -27.55
C LEU A 380 2.87 -4.03 -26.77
N SER A 381 1.97 -4.79 -26.14
CA SER A 381 0.99 -4.21 -25.22
C SER A 381 1.49 -4.31 -23.79
N VAL A 382 1.45 -3.19 -23.06
CA VAL A 382 1.93 -3.09 -21.68
C VAL A 382 0.84 -2.46 -20.84
N ARG A 383 0.37 -3.17 -19.81
CA ARG A 383 -0.46 -2.57 -18.76
C ARG A 383 0.42 -2.21 -17.60
N TYR A 384 0.43 -0.94 -17.25
CA TYR A 384 1.24 -0.42 -16.16
C TYR A 384 0.37 0.39 -15.21
N ALA A 385 0.90 0.64 -14.02
CA ALA A 385 0.33 1.64 -13.14
C ALA A 385 1.38 2.63 -12.74
N TYR A 386 0.96 3.87 -12.66
CA TYR A 386 1.85 4.94 -12.34
C TYR A 386 1.14 5.91 -11.40
N PRO A 387 1.53 5.99 -10.12
CA PRO A 387 2.56 5.17 -9.46
C PRO A 387 2.10 3.70 -9.22
N PRO A 388 3.01 2.75 -8.90
CA PRO A 388 2.74 1.30 -8.81
C PRO A 388 1.46 0.92 -8.03
N VAL A 389 0.61 0.01 -8.55
CA VAL A 389 -0.53 -0.55 -7.78
C VAL A 389 -0.05 -1.67 -6.87
N TRP A 390 -0.51 -1.64 -5.63
CA TRP A 390 -0.32 -2.70 -4.65
C TRP A 390 -1.53 -3.64 -4.59
N SER A 391 -1.39 -4.79 -3.91
CA SER A 391 -2.48 -5.74 -3.64
C SER A 391 -3.65 -5.11 -2.86
N SER A 392 -4.74 -5.86 -2.62
CA SER A 392 -5.79 -5.44 -1.68
C SER A 392 -5.24 -5.22 -0.26
N LEU A 393 -5.80 -4.23 0.45
CA LEU A 393 -5.43 -3.90 1.84
C LEU A 393 -5.67 -5.13 2.75
N GLN A 394 -4.61 -5.58 3.39
CA GLN A 394 -4.61 -6.63 4.40
C GLN A 394 -4.63 -6.02 5.80
N ALA A 395 -5.05 -6.79 6.80
CA ALA A 395 -5.03 -6.40 8.21
C ALA A 395 -4.44 -7.53 9.05
N ALA A 396 -3.56 -7.19 10.00
CA ALA A 396 -3.03 -8.09 10.99
C ALA A 396 -3.25 -7.52 12.40
N ALA A 397 -3.67 -8.37 13.33
CA ALA A 397 -3.68 -8.08 14.75
C ALA A 397 -2.43 -8.68 15.39
N ILE A 398 -1.59 -7.84 15.98
CA ILE A 398 -0.32 -8.25 16.58
C ILE A 398 -0.39 -8.01 18.08
N PHE A 399 -0.22 -9.07 18.86
CA PHE A 399 -0.17 -9.02 20.32
C PHE A 399 1.27 -8.75 20.81
N PRO A 400 1.45 -8.13 22.00
CA PRO A 400 2.77 -7.80 22.50
C PRO A 400 3.59 -9.06 22.81
N THR A 401 4.84 -9.09 22.35
CA THR A 401 5.85 -10.09 22.73
C THR A 401 6.50 -9.78 24.08
N ALA A 402 6.31 -8.58 24.62
CA ALA A 402 6.58 -8.24 26.01
C ALA A 402 5.76 -7.02 26.41
N ASP A 403 5.32 -6.96 27.66
CA ASP A 403 4.87 -5.74 28.31
C ASP A 403 5.36 -5.63 29.76
N ALA A 404 5.54 -4.41 30.23
CA ALA A 404 5.86 -4.15 31.63
C ALA A 404 5.55 -2.71 31.97
N HIS A 405 5.24 -2.43 33.23
CA HIS A 405 5.26 -1.06 33.74
C HIS A 405 6.40 -0.85 34.72
N VAL A 406 6.87 0.39 34.79
CA VAL A 406 7.93 0.83 35.70
C VAL A 406 7.41 1.95 36.57
N VAL A 407 7.85 1.97 37.83
CA VAL A 407 7.33 2.90 38.84
C VAL A 407 8.49 3.63 39.51
N SER A 408 8.45 4.96 39.53
CA SER A 408 9.53 5.79 40.06
C SER A 408 9.73 5.63 41.57
N SER A 409 8.64 5.40 42.32
CA SER A 409 8.69 5.15 43.77
C SER A 409 9.22 3.76 44.14
N SER A 410 9.33 2.85 43.17
CA SER A 410 9.83 1.48 43.36
C SER A 410 10.91 1.16 42.31
N PRO A 411 12.05 1.87 42.32
CA PRO A 411 12.86 2.03 41.12
C PRO A 411 13.63 0.78 40.69
N THR A 412 13.78 -0.21 41.58
CA THR A 412 14.46 -1.49 41.33
C THR A 412 13.49 -2.66 41.19
N THR A 413 12.18 -2.43 41.29
CA THR A 413 11.17 -3.48 41.24
C THR A 413 10.74 -3.72 39.80
N ASN A 414 10.71 -4.98 39.38
CA ASN A 414 10.12 -5.40 38.10
C ASN A 414 8.64 -5.74 38.29
N PHE A 415 7.81 -5.35 37.32
CA PHE A 415 6.37 -5.61 37.31
C PHE A 415 5.90 -6.35 36.05
N GLY A 416 6.80 -6.94 35.27
CA GLY A 416 6.51 -7.52 33.96
C GLY A 416 5.72 -8.83 33.98
N THR A 417 5.41 -9.40 35.14
CA THR A 417 4.54 -10.59 35.25
C THR A 417 3.18 -10.25 35.87
N GLN A 418 2.85 -8.96 36.01
CA GLN A 418 1.60 -8.54 36.61
C GLN A 418 0.50 -8.46 35.57
N GLN A 419 -0.70 -8.93 35.95
CA GLN A 419 -1.88 -8.88 35.07
C GLN A 419 -2.34 -7.46 34.72
N SER A 420 -1.85 -6.43 35.41
CA SER A 420 -2.17 -5.03 35.17
C SER A 420 -0.92 -4.20 34.91
N MET A 421 -1.00 -3.34 33.90
CA MET A 421 -0.04 -2.27 33.64
C MET A 421 -0.56 -0.94 34.15
N LEU A 422 0.36 0.00 34.43
CA LEU A 422 0.03 1.28 35.06
C LEU A 422 0.72 2.43 34.34
N VAL A 423 -0.07 3.45 34.00
CA VAL A 423 0.41 4.76 33.58
C VAL A 423 -0.09 5.79 34.59
N ASN A 424 0.79 6.68 35.07
CA ASN A 424 0.44 7.66 36.12
C ASN A 424 1.38 8.88 36.11
N GLN A 425 0.83 10.11 36.17
CA GLN A 425 1.46 11.43 36.43
C GLN A 425 3.00 11.50 36.51
N GLY A 426 3.71 11.03 35.48
CA GLY A 426 5.18 10.87 35.52
C GLY A 426 5.73 9.89 36.58
N GLY A 427 4.90 9.28 37.42
CA GLY A 427 5.27 8.28 38.43
C GLY A 427 5.24 6.84 37.93
N SER A 428 4.54 6.57 36.81
CA SER A 428 4.51 5.23 36.20
C SER A 428 4.39 5.29 34.68
N GLU A 429 5.11 4.41 34.01
CA GLU A 429 5.19 4.31 32.56
C GLU A 429 5.06 2.85 32.13
N THR A 430 4.37 2.60 31.03
CA THR A 430 4.20 1.26 30.47
C THR A 430 5.03 1.12 29.20
N PHE A 431 5.65 -0.04 29.02
CA PHE A 431 6.41 -0.43 27.85
C PHE A 431 5.72 -1.62 27.18
N LEU A 432 5.57 -1.57 25.86
CA LEU A 432 4.99 -2.62 25.03
C LEU A 432 5.98 -2.93 23.92
N ARG A 433 6.24 -4.19 23.60
CA ARG A 433 7.04 -4.61 22.44
C ARG A 433 6.22 -5.57 21.58
N PHE A 434 6.26 -5.41 20.27
CA PHE A 434 5.58 -6.25 19.30
C PHE A 434 6.58 -6.88 18.33
N SER A 435 6.27 -8.07 17.84
CA SER A 435 7.01 -8.70 16.73
C SER A 435 6.20 -8.60 15.45
N LEU A 436 6.83 -8.05 14.41
CA LEU A 436 6.28 -7.89 13.07
C LEU A 436 6.62 -9.07 12.17
N ALA A 437 7.24 -10.13 12.69
CA ALA A 437 7.71 -11.28 11.92
C ALA A 437 6.61 -12.03 11.15
N ASN A 438 5.35 -11.87 11.55
CA ASN A 438 4.20 -12.46 10.87
C ASN A 438 3.66 -11.60 9.72
N LEU A 439 4.20 -10.40 9.52
CA LEU A 439 3.94 -9.58 8.35
C LEU A 439 4.90 -9.99 7.22
N PRO A 440 4.45 -10.04 5.95
CA PRO A 440 5.35 -10.27 4.84
C PRO A 440 6.47 -9.22 4.81
N PRO A 441 7.75 -9.59 4.61
CA PRO A 441 8.88 -8.64 4.66
C PRO A 441 8.80 -7.49 3.64
N ASN A 442 8.08 -7.72 2.54
CA ASN A 442 7.83 -6.74 1.49
C ASN A 442 6.55 -5.92 1.72
N ALA A 443 5.86 -6.09 2.84
CA ALA A 443 4.63 -5.37 3.13
C ALA A 443 4.87 -3.86 3.28
N ARG A 444 3.91 -3.08 2.77
CA ARG A 444 3.86 -1.62 2.93
C ARG A 444 2.75 -1.25 3.89
N ILE A 445 3.14 -0.68 5.02
CA ILE A 445 2.24 -0.27 6.10
C ILE A 445 1.43 0.94 5.64
N ALA A 446 0.12 0.77 5.56
CA ALA A 446 -0.84 1.80 5.19
C ALA A 446 -1.34 2.55 6.43
N ALA A 447 -1.60 1.84 7.52
CA ALA A 447 -2.09 2.41 8.76
C ALA A 447 -1.80 1.50 9.96
N VAL A 448 -1.78 2.12 11.14
CA VAL A 448 -1.50 1.45 12.41
C VAL A 448 -2.43 1.98 13.48
N SER A 449 -3.03 1.09 14.26
CA SER A 449 -3.76 1.43 15.49
C SER A 449 -3.20 0.66 16.67
N LEU A 450 -2.74 1.37 17.70
CA LEU A 450 -2.41 0.78 19.00
C LEU A 450 -3.65 0.83 19.90
N VAL A 451 -4.08 -0.33 20.38
CA VAL A 451 -5.25 -0.50 21.24
C VAL A 451 -4.82 -1.04 22.59
N ALA A 452 -5.30 -0.43 23.68
CA ALA A 452 -5.08 -0.91 25.04
C ALA A 452 -6.39 -0.88 25.83
N THR A 453 -6.66 -1.94 26.58
CA THR A 453 -7.90 -2.06 27.36
C THR A 453 -7.69 -1.57 28.78
N ALA A 454 -8.31 -0.44 29.12
CA ALA A 454 -8.33 0.10 30.47
C ALA A 454 -9.43 -0.56 31.31
N HIS A 455 -9.16 -0.80 32.58
CA HIS A 455 -10.15 -1.37 33.52
C HIS A 455 -10.39 -0.51 34.76
N SER A 456 -9.47 0.40 35.08
CA SER A 456 -9.64 1.36 36.16
C SER A 456 -8.70 2.54 35.98
N GLY A 457 -8.95 3.62 36.72
CA GLY A 457 -8.12 4.81 36.68
C GLY A 457 -8.57 5.85 37.68
N TYR A 458 -7.90 7.01 37.66
CA TYR A 458 -8.30 8.18 38.43
C TYR A 458 -7.89 9.45 37.70
N ALA A 459 -8.83 10.39 37.57
CA ALA A 459 -8.62 11.69 36.94
C ALA A 459 -8.23 12.74 38.00
N TYR A 460 -6.97 13.18 38.02
CA TYR A 460 -6.47 14.17 38.98
C TYR A 460 -6.60 15.64 38.50
N GLY A 461 -7.30 15.87 37.38
CA GLY A 461 -7.32 17.15 36.68
C GLY A 461 -6.08 17.37 35.79
N GLY A 462 -6.15 18.35 34.89
CA GLY A 462 -5.08 18.62 33.91
C GLY A 462 -5.13 17.72 32.67
N ASP A 463 -3.99 17.54 32.02
CA ASP A 463 -3.87 16.75 30.79
C ASP A 463 -3.89 15.24 31.10
N GLY A 464 -5.05 14.63 30.88
CA GLY A 464 -5.28 13.21 31.13
C GLY A 464 -4.88 12.28 29.99
N ASN A 465 -4.30 12.81 28.89
CA ASN A 465 -3.95 11.98 27.75
C ASN A 465 -2.88 10.95 28.11
N VAL A 466 -2.96 9.80 27.47
CA VAL A 466 -1.90 8.79 27.45
C VAL A 466 -1.19 8.92 26.12
N TYR A 467 0.07 9.36 26.18
CA TYR A 467 0.92 9.58 25.02
C TYR A 467 1.75 8.35 24.70
N THR A 468 1.80 8.02 23.41
CA THR A 468 2.67 6.97 22.85
C THR A 468 3.97 7.59 22.36
N HIS A 469 5.09 6.98 22.74
CA HIS A 469 6.43 7.36 22.26
C HIS A 469 7.18 6.13 21.75
N LEU A 470 8.04 6.34 20.75
CA LEU A 470 8.93 5.29 20.26
C LEU A 470 10.01 4.99 21.29
N VAL A 471 10.32 3.71 21.48
CA VAL A 471 11.47 3.25 22.26
C VAL A 471 12.43 2.57 21.28
N PRO A 472 13.56 3.18 20.90
CA PRO A 472 14.44 2.61 19.87
C PRO A 472 15.24 1.39 20.32
N ASN A 473 15.40 1.20 21.63
CA ASN A 473 16.10 0.05 22.16
C ASN A 473 15.08 -1.04 22.54
N ASP A 474 14.94 -2.01 21.64
CA ASP A 474 14.01 -3.12 21.75
C ASP A 474 14.61 -4.35 22.43
N THR A 475 15.80 -4.25 23.03
CA THR A 475 16.48 -5.37 23.70
C THR A 475 16.12 -5.54 25.17
N TRP A 476 15.18 -4.75 25.69
CA TRP A 476 14.76 -4.85 27.09
C TRP A 476 14.08 -6.19 27.38
N SER A 477 14.24 -6.68 28.61
CA SER A 477 13.58 -7.91 29.06
C SER A 477 12.38 -7.58 29.92
N GLU A 478 11.25 -8.24 29.66
CA GLU A 478 10.01 -8.13 30.43
C GLU A 478 10.21 -8.34 31.93
N THR A 479 11.00 -9.35 32.30
CA THR A 479 11.31 -9.67 33.70
C THR A 479 12.54 -8.93 34.24
N GLY A 480 13.23 -8.15 33.40
CA GLY A 480 14.44 -7.40 33.75
C GLY A 480 14.28 -5.88 33.80
N ILE A 481 13.23 -5.33 33.17
CA ILE A 481 13.00 -3.89 33.12
C ILE A 481 12.50 -3.35 34.47
N THR A 482 13.05 -2.22 34.87
CA THR A 482 12.80 -1.49 36.12
C THR A 482 12.87 0.01 35.81
N TRP A 483 12.49 0.86 36.75
CA TRP A 483 12.63 2.31 36.54
C TRP A 483 14.07 2.73 36.26
N ASN A 484 15.05 2.12 36.94
CA ASN A 484 16.46 2.49 36.85
C ASN A 484 17.14 2.09 35.53
N ASN A 485 16.61 1.08 34.84
CA ASN A 485 17.21 0.56 33.60
C ASN A 485 16.26 0.63 32.39
N LYS A 486 15.13 1.33 32.51
CA LYS A 486 14.17 1.50 31.41
C LYS A 486 14.84 2.17 30.20
N PRO A 487 14.54 1.71 28.97
CA PRO A 487 15.04 2.37 27.77
C PRO A 487 14.58 3.82 27.63
N ALA A 488 15.40 4.64 27.00
CA ALA A 488 15.03 6.00 26.62
C ALA A 488 14.06 6.00 25.42
N ILE A 489 13.23 7.04 25.34
CA ILE A 489 12.41 7.32 24.15
C ILE A 489 13.21 8.08 23.09
N SER A 490 12.70 8.09 21.86
CA SER A 490 13.19 8.96 20.78
C SER A 490 12.04 9.73 20.12
N GLY A 491 12.35 10.94 19.66
CA GLY A 491 11.42 11.80 18.93
C GLY A 491 10.29 12.39 19.79
N GLY A 492 9.28 12.93 19.11
CA GLY A 492 8.06 13.45 19.72
C GLY A 492 6.98 12.38 19.87
N GLU A 493 5.83 12.76 20.43
CA GLU A 493 4.68 11.87 20.58
C GLU A 493 4.22 11.30 19.23
N LEU A 494 3.99 9.99 19.20
CA LEU A 494 3.42 9.26 18.06
C LEU A 494 1.90 9.29 18.07
N GLY A 495 1.28 9.95 19.05
CA GLY A 495 -0.17 10.07 19.21
C GLY A 495 -0.58 9.85 20.66
N SER A 496 -1.86 10.02 20.93
CA SER A 496 -2.40 9.89 22.27
C SER A 496 -3.87 9.47 22.23
N TRP A 497 -4.37 9.07 23.40
CA TRP A 497 -5.79 8.87 23.64
C TRP A 497 -6.12 9.31 25.07
N LEU A 498 -7.40 9.56 25.34
CA LEU A 498 -7.89 9.90 26.66
C LEU A 498 -8.80 8.78 27.17
N VAL A 499 -8.48 8.24 28.35
CA VAL A 499 -9.40 7.39 29.11
C VAL A 499 -9.65 8.08 30.46
N ARG A 500 -10.92 8.34 30.79
CA ARG A 500 -11.29 9.02 32.04
C ARG A 500 -12.08 8.08 32.94
N TYR A 501 -11.59 7.95 34.17
CA TYR A 501 -12.28 7.27 35.27
C TYR A 501 -12.57 8.28 36.37
N ASP A 502 -13.85 8.54 36.62
CA ASP A 502 -14.31 9.24 37.82
C ASP A 502 -14.56 8.20 38.94
N ALA A 503 -14.52 8.63 40.20
CA ALA A 503 -14.37 7.78 41.40
C ALA A 503 -15.38 6.62 41.58
N ASP A 504 -16.44 6.53 40.76
CA ASP A 504 -17.60 5.66 41.01
C ASP A 504 -17.95 4.64 39.91
N LYS A 505 -17.11 4.35 38.88
CA LYS A 505 -17.49 3.35 37.83
C LYS A 505 -16.36 2.44 37.31
N TYR A 506 -16.57 1.13 37.47
CA TYR A 506 -15.77 0.00 36.94
C TYR A 506 -16.14 -0.37 35.49
N ALA A 507 -16.10 0.57 34.55
CA ALA A 507 -16.35 0.26 33.14
C ALA A 507 -15.03 0.00 32.40
N ILE A 508 -14.94 -1.11 31.68
CA ILE A 508 -13.85 -1.36 30.74
C ILE A 508 -13.93 -0.29 29.63
N GLN A 509 -12.81 0.36 29.33
CA GLN A 509 -12.69 1.38 28.28
C GLN A 509 -11.54 1.03 27.32
N LEU A 510 -11.64 1.48 26.08
CA LEU A 510 -10.58 1.29 25.09
C LEU A 510 -9.79 2.58 24.91
N GLY A 511 -8.48 2.51 25.11
CA GLY A 511 -7.53 3.49 24.60
C GLY A 511 -7.13 3.13 23.18
N ILE A 512 -7.29 4.06 22.23
CA ILE A 512 -6.97 3.81 20.81
C ILE A 512 -6.11 4.97 20.29
N ASN A 513 -4.88 4.65 19.87
CA ASN A 513 -4.04 5.55 19.09
C ASN A 513 -4.01 5.10 17.63
N SER A 514 -4.72 5.81 16.75
CA SER A 514 -4.70 5.61 15.30
C SER A 514 -3.95 6.73 14.57
N SER A 515 -2.99 7.36 15.25
CA SER A 515 -2.23 8.47 14.68
C SER A 515 -1.40 8.02 13.47
N PRO A 516 -1.42 8.76 12.35
CA PRO A 516 -0.57 8.48 11.19
C PRO A 516 0.93 8.45 11.51
N LYS A 517 1.35 9.09 12.62
CA LYS A 517 2.75 9.10 13.07
C LYS A 517 3.26 7.70 13.45
N LEU A 518 2.38 6.73 13.67
CA LEU A 518 2.76 5.34 13.94
C LEU A 518 3.24 4.58 12.68
N VAL A 519 2.86 5.02 11.48
CA VAL A 519 3.13 4.28 10.24
C VAL A 519 4.62 4.19 9.94
N ALA A 520 5.33 5.32 9.94
CA ALA A 520 6.76 5.34 9.58
C ALA A 520 7.64 4.51 10.54
N PRO A 521 7.50 4.61 11.88
CA PRO A 521 8.23 3.74 12.80
C PRO A 521 7.93 2.25 12.60
N VAL A 522 6.67 1.86 12.36
CA VAL A 522 6.31 0.45 12.14
C VAL A 522 6.84 -0.07 10.79
N GLN A 523 6.81 0.75 9.74
CA GLN A 523 7.44 0.40 8.45
C GLN A 523 8.95 0.20 8.63
N GLN A 524 9.62 1.13 9.32
CA GLN A 524 11.06 1.04 9.56
C GLN A 524 11.43 -0.20 10.39
N ALA A 525 10.66 -0.51 11.42
CA ALA A 525 10.82 -1.73 12.22
C ALA A 525 10.68 -3.00 11.36
N LEU A 526 9.67 -3.05 10.49
CA LEU A 526 9.46 -4.19 9.58
C LEU A 526 10.66 -4.41 8.63
N GLU A 527 11.28 -3.32 8.16
CA GLU A 527 12.42 -3.36 7.24
C GLU A 527 13.77 -3.63 7.92
N THR A 528 13.82 -3.61 9.26
CA THR A 528 15.05 -3.74 10.03
C THR A 528 15.09 -5.02 10.85
N ASP A 529 14.79 -4.97 12.15
CA ASP A 529 14.87 -6.11 13.06
C ASP A 529 13.53 -6.81 13.29
N GLY A 530 12.44 -6.29 12.72
CA GLY A 530 11.09 -6.82 12.86
C GLY A 530 10.50 -6.63 14.27
N LEU A 531 11.09 -5.78 15.11
CA LEU A 531 10.61 -5.47 16.44
C LEU A 531 10.23 -3.99 16.53
N ILE A 532 9.20 -3.70 17.34
CA ILE A 532 8.90 -2.32 17.71
C ILE A 532 8.48 -2.23 19.16
N SER A 533 9.10 -1.32 19.92
CA SER A 533 8.66 -0.97 21.27
C SER A 533 8.08 0.43 21.39
N PHE A 534 7.05 0.55 22.22
CA PHE A 534 6.41 1.79 22.60
C PHE A 534 6.46 2.01 24.11
N ARG A 535 6.58 3.28 24.51
CA ARG A 535 6.33 3.74 25.88
C ARG A 535 5.00 4.50 25.92
N LEU A 536 4.19 4.19 26.92
CA LEU A 536 2.98 4.91 27.28
C LEU A 536 3.20 5.72 28.56
N SER A 537 2.79 6.98 28.54
CA SER A 537 2.90 7.89 29.68
C SER A 537 1.75 8.88 29.74
N SER A 538 1.30 9.25 30.94
CA SER A 538 0.31 10.30 31.15
C SER A 538 0.88 11.38 32.07
N PRO A 539 0.71 12.67 31.74
CA PRO A 539 1.13 13.76 32.61
C PRO A 539 0.14 14.02 33.75
N GLY A 540 -1.14 13.66 33.61
CA GLY A 540 -2.18 14.03 34.57
C GLY A 540 -2.97 12.86 35.16
N PHE A 541 -3.26 11.79 34.41
CA PHE A 541 -4.17 10.74 34.88
C PHE A 541 -3.44 9.47 35.29
N LEU A 542 -4.07 8.75 36.22
CA LEU A 542 -3.73 7.36 36.48
C LEU A 542 -4.67 6.49 35.64
N THR A 543 -4.11 5.56 34.89
CA THR A 543 -4.90 4.55 34.18
C THR A 543 -4.23 3.19 34.29
N ARG A 544 -5.04 2.18 34.59
CA ARG A 544 -4.64 0.77 34.63
C ARG A 544 -5.17 0.05 33.41
N TYR A 545 -4.26 -0.62 32.73
CA TYR A 545 -4.54 -1.41 31.54
C TYR A 545 -4.35 -2.89 31.84
N TRP A 546 -5.05 -3.75 31.12
CA TRP A 546 -4.74 -5.17 31.12
C TRP A 546 -3.42 -5.42 30.39
N SER A 547 -2.56 -6.21 31.02
CA SER A 547 -1.33 -6.76 30.43
C SER A 547 -1.63 -8.00 29.58
N ARG A 548 -0.60 -8.51 28.92
CA ARG A 548 -0.58 -9.82 28.27
C ARG A 548 -0.62 -10.99 29.26
N GLU A 549 -0.43 -10.80 30.56
CA GLU A 549 -0.56 -11.83 31.58
C GLU A 549 -2.02 -12.05 32.01
N TYR A 550 -2.94 -11.21 31.53
CA TYR A 550 -4.36 -11.33 31.83
C TYR A 550 -4.98 -12.55 31.14
N THR A 551 -5.81 -13.30 31.87
CA THR A 551 -6.29 -14.64 31.48
C THR A 551 -7.36 -14.66 30.37
N ASN A 552 -7.99 -13.52 30.04
CA ASN A 552 -8.92 -13.41 28.92
C ASN A 552 -8.21 -12.72 27.74
N THR A 553 -7.52 -13.53 26.96
CA THR A 553 -6.35 -13.14 26.18
C THR A 553 -6.67 -12.37 24.89
N GLU A 554 -7.72 -12.74 24.14
CA GLU A 554 -7.99 -12.09 22.84
C GLU A 554 -8.80 -10.79 22.96
N ALA A 555 -9.63 -10.64 24.01
CA ALA A 555 -10.53 -9.51 24.13
C ALA A 555 -9.90 -8.27 24.79
N HIS A 556 -8.82 -8.45 25.56
CA HIS A 556 -8.34 -7.42 26.48
C HIS A 556 -6.85 -7.11 26.39
N TRP A 557 -6.05 -7.96 25.75
CA TRP A 557 -4.63 -7.68 25.58
C TRP A 557 -4.39 -6.43 24.74
N PRO A 558 -3.28 -5.71 24.99
CA PRO A 558 -2.82 -4.69 24.07
C PRO A 558 -2.69 -5.28 22.67
N THR A 559 -3.08 -4.53 21.65
CA THR A 559 -3.06 -5.01 20.27
C THR A 559 -2.55 -3.91 19.35
N LEU A 560 -1.60 -4.25 18.49
CA LEU A 560 -1.17 -3.41 17.37
C LEU A 560 -1.89 -3.91 16.11
N LEU A 561 -2.88 -3.17 15.65
CA LEU A 561 -3.56 -3.42 14.38
C LEU A 561 -2.75 -2.78 13.26
N VAL A 562 -2.27 -3.59 12.32
CA VAL A 562 -1.44 -3.14 11.20
C VAL A 562 -2.17 -3.42 9.90
N TYR A 563 -2.45 -2.37 9.13
CA TYR A 563 -3.04 -2.46 7.81
C TYR A 563 -1.95 -2.25 6.77
N TYR A 564 -1.85 -3.13 5.78
CA TYR A 564 -0.74 -3.14 4.83
C TYR A 564 -1.12 -3.63 3.44
N TYR A 565 -0.28 -3.34 2.46
CA TYR A 565 -0.38 -3.87 1.10
C TYR A 565 0.85 -4.74 0.77
N LEU A 566 0.71 -5.65 -0.19
CA LEU A 566 1.82 -6.41 -0.77
C LEU A 566 2.13 -5.89 -2.18
N PRO A 567 3.42 -5.80 -2.56
CA PRO A 567 3.80 -5.63 -3.95
C PRO A 567 3.32 -6.85 -4.73
N VAL A 568 2.73 -6.61 -5.90
CA VAL A 568 2.29 -7.66 -6.83
C VAL A 568 3.40 -8.00 -7.79
#